data_AF-A0A4Y7X8W8-F1
#
_entry.id   AF-A0A4Y7X8W8-F1
#
_cell.length_a   1.000
_cell.length_b   1.000
_cell.length_c   1.000
_cell.angle_alpha   90.00
_cell.angle_beta   90.00
_cell.angle_gamma   90.00
#
_symmetry.space_group_name_H-M   'P 1'
#
loop_
_entity.id
_entity.type
_entity.pdbx_description
1 polymer ?
#
loop_
_entity_poly.entity_id
_entity_poly.type
_entity_poly.pdbx_seq_one_letter_code
_entity_poly.pdbx_strand_id
1 'polypeptide(L)'
;MQQQKQISVPDNLDFADLGLWHDQDTGHVQFNWSAIHELADHNQLDRAIFANPDNVGALIATWYQAHLTNGGDKDMAAERMFNAVAAEYNQPVQIWDNVPVEPPTPEQIKDLRKQVGTQAKCAKLAGVNISNWQRWEKGEQRPHPTTWGMFLLSCGQHPRYALKNI
;
A
#
# COMPACT_ATOMS: atom_id res chain seq x y z
N MET A 1 -14.00 -2.82 31.28
CA MET A 1 -13.73 -1.37 31.17
C MET A 1 -12.24 -1.17 31.44
N GLN A 2 -11.41 -1.02 30.39
CA GLN A 2 -10.00 -0.69 30.57
C GLN A 2 -9.86 0.84 30.48
N GLN A 3 -9.39 1.45 31.55
CA GLN A 3 -9.19 2.89 31.68
C GLN A 3 -7.90 3.25 30.93
N GLN A 4 -8.02 3.88 29.75
CA GLN A 4 -6.86 4.41 29.03
C GLN A 4 -6.28 5.58 29.82
N LYS A 5 -5.14 5.35 30.48
CA LYS A 5 -4.39 6.40 31.17
C LYS A 5 -3.76 7.29 30.10
N GLN A 6 -4.28 8.51 29.96
CA GLN A 6 -3.79 9.50 29.02
C GLN A 6 -2.37 9.90 29.45
N ILE A 7 -1.38 9.72 28.57
CA ILE A 7 0.01 10.12 28.87
C ILE A 7 0.17 11.63 28.64
N SER A 8 0.94 12.27 29.51
CA SER A 8 1.35 13.66 29.37
C SER A 8 2.77 13.71 28.81
N VAL A 9 2.99 14.53 27.78
CA VAL A 9 4.30 14.72 27.15
C VAL A 9 5.02 15.87 27.86
N PRO A 10 6.27 15.72 28.32
CA PRO A 10 7.06 16.81 28.90
C PRO A 10 7.27 17.95 27.90
N ASP A 11 7.25 19.21 28.36
CA ASP A 11 7.47 20.39 27.49
C ASP A 11 8.85 20.39 26.82
N ASN A 12 9.82 19.66 27.37
CA ASN A 12 11.20 19.58 26.91
C ASN A 12 11.49 18.36 26.02
N LEU A 13 10.46 17.57 25.67
CA LEU A 13 10.61 16.33 24.92
C LEU A 13 9.71 16.35 23.68
N ASP A 14 10.32 16.28 22.49
CA ASP A 14 9.59 16.15 21.22
C ASP A 14 9.50 14.68 20.81
N PHE A 15 8.46 14.32 20.05
CA PHE A 15 8.37 13.00 19.44
C PHE A 15 9.59 12.69 18.55
N ALA A 16 10.18 13.70 17.91
CA ALA A 16 11.41 13.54 17.12
C ALA A 16 12.60 13.02 17.93
N ASP A 17 12.66 13.27 19.25
CA ASP A 17 13.73 12.80 20.14
C ASP A 17 13.71 11.27 20.34
N LEU A 18 12.58 10.64 20.02
CA LEU A 18 12.47 9.18 19.99
C LEU A 18 13.35 8.56 18.91
N GLY A 19 13.67 9.30 17.84
CA GLY A 19 14.51 8.82 16.74
C GLY A 19 13.97 7.53 16.13
N LEU A 20 12.65 7.45 15.97
CA LEU A 20 11.97 6.23 15.57
C LEU A 20 12.41 5.82 14.16
N TRP A 21 12.92 4.59 14.05
CA TRP A 21 13.38 4.04 12.79
C TRP A 21 12.86 2.63 12.58
N HIS A 22 12.47 2.33 11.34
CA HIS A 22 12.02 1.01 10.90
C HIS A 22 13.04 0.44 9.92
N ASP A 23 13.66 -0.68 10.28
CA ASP A 23 14.49 -1.45 9.37
C ASP A 23 13.61 -2.20 8.36
N GLN A 24 13.74 -1.89 7.07
CA GLN A 24 12.93 -2.53 6.02
C GLN A 24 13.42 -3.95 5.66
N ASP A 25 14.67 -4.28 5.99
CA ASP A 25 15.25 -5.58 5.68
C ASP A 25 14.96 -6.59 6.79
N THR A 26 14.98 -6.15 8.05
CA THR A 26 14.77 -7.02 9.22
C THR A 26 13.38 -6.89 9.85
N GLY A 27 12.64 -5.80 9.56
CA GLY A 27 11.36 -5.49 10.20
C GLY A 27 11.49 -5.05 11.66
N HIS A 28 12.71 -4.83 12.16
CA HIS A 28 12.94 -4.38 13.52
C HIS A 28 12.76 -2.86 13.65
N VAL A 29 12.17 -2.47 14.76
CA VAL A 29 12.00 -1.07 15.14
C VAL A 29 13.13 -0.66 16.08
N GLN A 30 13.76 0.46 15.79
CA GLN A 30 14.77 1.08 16.65
C GLN A 30 14.26 2.44 17.15
N PHE A 31 14.62 2.79 18.37
CA PHE A 31 14.27 4.06 19.01
C PHE A 31 15.21 4.34 20.18
N ASN A 32 15.20 5.58 20.65
CA ASN A 32 16.00 6.05 21.78
C ASN A 32 15.33 5.71 23.12
N TRP A 33 15.94 4.80 23.88
CA TRP A 33 15.48 4.42 25.22
C TRP A 33 15.49 5.56 26.23
N SER A 34 16.33 6.58 26.04
CA SER A 34 16.40 7.74 26.94
C SER A 34 15.08 8.52 26.94
N ALA A 35 14.50 8.73 25.74
CA ALA A 35 13.21 9.41 25.58
C ALA A 35 12.06 8.61 26.23
N ILE A 36 12.09 7.27 26.11
CA ILE A 36 11.11 6.39 26.76
C ILE A 36 11.20 6.49 28.29
N HIS A 37 12.40 6.51 28.84
CA HIS A 37 12.59 6.62 30.29
C HIS A 37 12.17 7.99 30.82
N GLU A 38 12.44 9.07 30.09
CA GLU A 38 12.03 10.41 30.47
C GLU A 38 10.51 10.58 30.45
N LEU A 39 9.86 10.08 29.40
CA LEU A 39 8.40 10.04 29.31
C LEU A 39 7.79 9.17 30.42
N ALA A 40 8.40 8.03 30.73
CA ALA A 40 7.94 7.15 31.79
C ALA A 40 8.04 7.79 33.18
N ASP A 41 9.18 8.42 33.49
CA ASP A 41 9.39 9.11 34.76
C ASP A 41 8.39 10.25 34.95
N HIS A 42 8.15 11.05 33.90
CA HIS A 42 7.17 12.13 33.92
C HIS A 42 5.76 11.62 34.21
N ASN A 43 5.39 10.46 33.67
CA ASN A 43 4.08 9.84 33.85
C ASN A 43 4.00 8.91 35.08
N GLN A 44 5.05 8.85 35.89
CA GLN A 44 5.19 7.95 37.05
C GLN A 44 4.90 6.49 36.68
N LEU A 45 5.37 6.07 35.51
CA LEU A 45 5.26 4.70 35.03
C LEU A 45 6.46 3.90 35.54
N ASP A 46 6.21 2.72 36.10
CA ASP A 46 7.28 1.82 36.50
C ASP A 46 8.03 1.34 35.26
N ARG A 47 9.33 1.61 35.20
CA ARG A 47 10.18 1.23 34.07
C ARG A 47 10.21 -0.28 33.83
N ALA A 48 9.93 -1.09 34.87
CA ALA A 48 9.85 -2.54 34.74
C ALA A 48 8.78 -3.01 33.75
N ILE A 49 7.73 -2.21 33.51
CA ILE A 49 6.67 -2.57 32.55
C ILE A 49 7.18 -2.60 31.10
N PHE A 50 8.25 -1.89 30.79
CA PHE A 50 8.84 -1.81 29.44
C PHE A 50 9.77 -2.99 29.11
N ALA A 51 9.98 -3.91 30.06
CA ALA A 51 10.56 -5.21 29.75
C ALA A 51 9.67 -6.04 28.80
N ASN A 52 8.36 -5.73 28.74
CA ASN A 52 7.46 -6.25 27.72
C ASN A 52 7.47 -5.33 26.48
N PRO A 53 7.89 -5.82 25.30
CA PRO A 53 7.88 -5.06 24.05
C PRO A 53 6.52 -4.45 23.69
N ASP A 54 5.42 -5.14 24.00
CA ASP A 54 4.06 -4.67 23.69
C ASP A 54 3.71 -3.38 24.45
N ASN A 55 4.20 -3.25 25.69
CA ASN A 55 3.97 -2.07 26.53
C ASN A 55 4.72 -0.86 25.99
N VAL A 56 5.91 -1.07 25.40
CA VAL A 56 6.69 0.00 24.76
C VAL A 56 6.00 0.45 23.48
N GLY A 57 5.52 -0.49 22.66
CA GLY A 57 4.76 -0.17 21.45
C GLY A 57 3.49 0.64 21.75
N ALA A 58 2.73 0.25 22.78
CA ALA A 58 1.54 0.97 23.22
C ALA A 58 1.84 2.40 23.72
N LEU A 59 2.97 2.57 24.44
CA LEU A 59 3.42 3.90 24.91
C LEU A 59 3.76 4.81 23.72
N ILE A 60 4.57 4.31 22.77
CA ILE A 60 4.97 5.06 21.58
C ILE A 60 3.74 5.44 20.74
N ALA A 61 2.79 4.52 20.55
CA ALA A 61 1.54 4.80 19.83
C ALA A 61 0.73 5.93 20.50
N THR A 62 0.60 5.85 21.83
CA THR A 62 -0.15 6.86 22.60
C THR A 62 0.54 8.22 22.57
N TRP A 63 1.88 8.24 22.60
CA TRP A 63 2.67 9.46 22.47
C TRP A 63 2.50 10.10 21.08
N TYR A 64 2.56 9.31 20.02
CA TYR A 64 2.38 9.81 18.66
C TYR A 64 1.00 10.45 18.44
N GLN A 65 -0.06 9.85 19.01
CA GLN A 65 -1.40 10.42 18.96
C GLN A 65 -1.52 11.75 19.72
N ALA A 66 -0.86 11.86 20.88
CA ALA A 66 -0.82 13.11 21.64
C ALA A 66 -0.05 14.21 20.87
N HIS A 67 1.07 13.85 20.25
CA HIS A 67 1.86 14.74 19.39
C HIS A 67 1.03 15.32 18.24
N LEU A 68 0.30 14.47 17.49
CA LEU A 68 -0.60 14.92 16.42
C LEU A 68 -1.74 15.80 16.94
N THR A 69 -2.32 15.46 18.09
CA THR A 69 -3.41 16.25 18.70
C THR A 69 -2.92 17.65 19.11
N ASN A 70 -1.66 17.76 19.50
CA ASN A 70 -1.01 19.03 19.86
C ASN A 70 -0.52 19.83 18.63
N GLY A 71 -0.79 19.36 17.41
CA GLY A 71 -0.39 20.03 16.16
C GLY A 71 1.02 19.70 15.70
N GLY A 72 1.65 18.67 16.25
CA GLY A 72 2.96 18.18 15.84
C GLY A 72 2.96 17.58 14.43
N ASP A 73 4.12 17.62 13.77
CA ASP A 73 4.30 17.09 12.43
C ASP A 73 4.19 15.57 12.37
N LYS A 74 3.76 15.05 11.22
CA LYS A 74 3.67 13.61 10.98
C LYS A 74 5.06 12.96 10.91
N ASP A 75 5.22 11.84 11.61
CA ASP A 75 6.43 11.03 11.55
C ASP A 75 6.21 9.83 10.62
N MET A 76 6.97 9.74 9.54
CA MET A 76 6.78 8.69 8.52
C MET A 76 7.06 7.27 9.04
N ALA A 77 7.91 7.10 10.05
CA ALA A 77 8.16 5.81 10.67
C ALA A 77 6.98 5.41 11.57
N ALA A 78 6.47 6.35 12.38
CA ALA A 78 5.29 6.14 13.22
C ALA A 78 4.02 5.90 12.39
N GLU A 79 3.81 6.66 11.31
CA GLU A 79 2.71 6.46 10.37
C GLU A 79 2.73 5.04 9.80
N ARG A 80 3.91 4.54 9.43
CA ARG A 80 4.05 3.18 8.89
C ARG A 80 3.83 2.10 9.95
N MET A 81 4.27 2.31 11.19
CA MET A 81 4.13 1.31 12.25
C MET A 81 2.71 1.22 12.81
N PHE A 82 2.05 2.37 13.03
CA PHE A 82 0.75 2.41 13.72
C PHE A 82 -0.43 2.54 12.74
N ASN A 83 -0.29 3.27 11.62
CA ASN A 83 -1.36 3.33 10.63
C ASN A 83 -1.39 2.10 9.69
N ALA A 84 -0.37 1.24 9.70
CA ALA A 84 -0.44 -0.05 9.00
C ALA A 84 -1.33 -1.08 9.72
N VAL A 85 -1.56 -0.98 11.04
CA VAL A 85 -2.38 -1.97 11.76
C VAL A 85 -3.89 -1.76 11.51
N ALA A 86 -4.33 -0.54 11.20
CA ALA A 86 -5.71 -0.30 10.75
C ALA A 86 -5.94 -0.72 9.29
N ALA A 87 -4.87 -0.96 8.52
CA ALA A 87 -4.95 -1.18 7.08
C ALA A 87 -4.49 -2.57 6.59
N GLU A 88 -3.72 -3.35 7.36
CA GLU A 88 -2.95 -4.44 6.72
C GLU A 88 -3.35 -5.90 7.01
N TYR A 89 -4.26 -6.28 7.93
CA TYR A 89 -4.68 -7.70 8.02
C TYR A 89 -6.15 -7.98 8.35
N ASN A 90 -7.09 -7.13 7.91
CA ASN A 90 -8.49 -7.54 7.75
C ASN A 90 -9.23 -6.75 6.66
N GLN A 91 -8.53 -6.38 5.58
CA GLN A 91 -9.25 -6.21 4.33
C GLN A 91 -9.55 -7.63 3.84
N PRO A 92 -10.82 -8.04 3.63
CA PRO A 92 -11.06 -9.26 2.88
C PRO A 92 -10.25 -9.12 1.60
N VAL A 93 -9.52 -10.17 1.21
CA VAL A 93 -8.95 -10.24 -0.13
C VAL A 93 -10.09 -9.86 -1.06
N GLN A 94 -10.02 -8.66 -1.64
CA GLN A 94 -10.93 -8.25 -2.69
C GLN A 94 -10.54 -9.17 -3.86
N ILE A 95 -11.13 -10.37 -3.87
CA ILE A 95 -11.12 -11.21 -5.05
C ILE A 95 -11.88 -10.37 -6.06
N TRP A 96 -11.14 -9.78 -6.99
CA TRP A 96 -11.64 -9.00 -8.11
C TRP A 96 -12.38 -9.94 -9.07
N ASP A 97 -13.45 -10.57 -8.61
CA ASP A 97 -14.25 -11.55 -9.38
C ASP A 97 -14.98 -10.92 -10.57
N ASN A 98 -14.77 -9.63 -10.85
CA ASN A 98 -15.11 -9.00 -12.11
C ASN A 98 -14.36 -7.69 -12.31
N VAL A 99 -13.14 -7.77 -12.85
CA VAL A 99 -12.62 -6.69 -13.70
C VAL A 99 -12.55 -7.23 -15.12
N PRO A 100 -13.69 -7.28 -15.85
CA PRO A 100 -13.60 -7.57 -17.26
C PRO A 100 -12.85 -6.40 -17.89
N VAL A 101 -11.59 -6.63 -18.28
CA VAL A 101 -11.10 -5.95 -19.46
C VAL A 101 -12.02 -6.45 -20.58
N GLU A 102 -13.10 -5.69 -20.81
CA GLU A 102 -14.11 -6.04 -21.80
C GLU A 102 -13.39 -6.33 -23.12
N PRO A 103 -13.59 -7.53 -23.70
CA PRO A 103 -12.90 -7.88 -24.92
C PRO A 103 -13.23 -6.85 -26.01
N PRO A 104 -12.20 -6.22 -26.61
CA PRO A 104 -12.39 -5.15 -27.58
C PRO A 104 -13.16 -5.65 -28.81
N THR A 105 -13.83 -4.74 -29.51
CA THR A 105 -14.41 -5.05 -30.82
C THR A 105 -13.30 -5.25 -31.86
N PRO A 106 -13.55 -5.98 -32.96
CA PRO A 106 -12.58 -6.16 -34.04
C PRO A 106 -12.04 -4.82 -34.60
N GLU A 107 -12.89 -3.79 -34.64
CA GLU A 107 -12.54 -2.43 -35.05
C GLU A 107 -11.55 -1.79 -34.07
N GLN A 108 -11.81 -1.89 -32.76
CA GLN A 108 -10.91 -1.38 -31.73
C GLN A 108 -9.55 -2.07 -31.78
N ILE A 109 -9.51 -3.37 -32.05
CA ILE A 109 -8.26 -4.12 -32.22
C ILE A 109 -7.48 -3.59 -33.43
N LYS A 110 -8.15 -3.35 -34.57
CA LYS A 110 -7.51 -2.78 -35.77
C LYS A 110 -6.96 -1.40 -35.52
N ASP A 111 -7.71 -0.55 -34.83
CA ASP A 111 -7.30 0.83 -34.57
C ASP A 111 -6.13 0.90 -33.60
N LEU A 112 -6.14 0.07 -32.54
CA LEU A 112 -5.00 -0.05 -31.63
C LEU A 112 -3.77 -0.63 -32.33
N ARG A 113 -3.94 -1.64 -33.20
CA ARG A 113 -2.84 -2.18 -34.00
C ARG A 113 -2.19 -1.08 -34.85
N LYS A 114 -2.96 -0.20 -35.51
CA LYS A 114 -2.40 0.91 -36.32
C LYS A 114 -1.50 1.83 -35.50
N GLN A 115 -1.74 1.99 -34.20
CA GLN A 115 -0.91 2.78 -33.29
C GLN A 115 0.36 2.03 -32.86
N VAL A 116 0.28 0.71 -32.69
CA VAL A 116 1.37 -0.13 -32.15
C VAL A 116 2.33 -0.65 -33.24
N GLY A 117 1.80 -1.07 -34.39
CA GLY A 117 2.59 -1.53 -35.54
C GLY A 117 1.93 -2.64 -36.40
N THR A 118 2.72 -3.66 -36.76
CA THR A 118 2.27 -4.75 -37.65
C THR A 118 1.45 -5.80 -36.90
N GLN A 119 0.65 -6.59 -37.61
CA GLN A 119 -0.08 -7.73 -37.02
C GLN A 119 0.87 -8.72 -36.35
N ALA A 120 2.01 -9.03 -37.00
CA ALA A 120 3.03 -9.92 -36.43
C ALA A 120 3.63 -9.38 -35.12
N LYS A 121 3.89 -8.07 -35.05
CA LYS A 121 4.36 -7.41 -33.81
C LYS A 121 3.32 -7.53 -32.71
N CYS A 122 2.06 -7.22 -33.02
CA CYS A 122 0.99 -7.23 -32.01
C CYS A 122 0.67 -8.65 -31.52
N ALA A 123 0.67 -9.64 -32.41
CA ALA A 123 0.54 -11.05 -32.04
C ALA A 123 1.66 -11.49 -31.07
N LYS A 124 2.91 -11.09 -31.35
CA LYS A 124 4.06 -11.36 -30.46
C LYS A 124 3.89 -10.69 -29.09
N LEU A 125 3.47 -9.42 -29.05
CA LEU A 125 3.21 -8.69 -27.80
C LEU A 125 2.06 -9.30 -26.98
N ALA A 126 1.07 -9.89 -27.65
CA ALA A 126 -0.05 -10.57 -27.02
C ALA A 126 0.24 -12.04 -26.64
N GLY A 127 1.41 -12.58 -26.99
CA GLY A 127 1.75 -13.98 -26.73
C GLY A 127 0.95 -14.98 -27.56
N VAL A 128 0.45 -14.59 -28.74
CA VAL A 128 -0.35 -15.46 -29.62
C VAL A 128 0.28 -15.59 -31.01
N ASN A 129 -0.12 -16.62 -31.76
CA ASN A 129 0.26 -16.73 -33.17
C ASN A 129 -0.46 -15.68 -34.04
N ILE A 130 0.09 -15.41 -35.23
CA ILE A 130 -0.45 -14.39 -36.14
C ILE A 130 -1.85 -14.72 -36.65
N SER A 131 -2.18 -16.01 -36.83
CA SER A 131 -3.50 -16.45 -37.28
C SER A 131 -4.59 -16.11 -36.25
N ASN A 132 -4.32 -16.28 -34.95
CA ASN A 132 -5.24 -15.93 -33.87
C ASN A 132 -5.48 -14.41 -33.84
N TRP A 133 -4.43 -13.60 -34.03
CA TRP A 133 -4.59 -12.15 -34.14
C TRP A 133 -5.50 -11.76 -35.31
N GLN A 134 -5.31 -12.38 -36.47
CA GLN A 134 -6.15 -12.13 -37.65
C GLN A 134 -7.61 -12.53 -37.40
N ARG A 135 -7.88 -13.62 -36.68
CA ARG A 135 -9.24 -14.02 -36.29
C ARG A 135 -9.90 -12.97 -35.39
N TRP A 136 -9.12 -12.32 -34.51
CA TRP A 136 -9.62 -11.22 -33.68
C TRP A 136 -10.01 -10.00 -34.51
N GLU A 137 -9.17 -9.57 -35.45
CA GLU A 137 -9.47 -8.44 -36.34
C GLU A 137 -10.62 -8.74 -37.33
N LYS A 138 -10.90 -10.01 -37.62
CA LYS A 138 -12.05 -10.43 -38.42
C LYS A 138 -13.33 -10.61 -37.62
N GLY A 139 -13.25 -10.64 -36.28
CA GLY A 139 -14.39 -10.91 -35.40
C GLY A 139 -14.81 -12.38 -35.36
N GLU A 140 -13.99 -13.30 -35.89
CA GLU A 140 -14.23 -14.74 -35.83
C GLU A 140 -14.03 -15.28 -34.40
N GLN A 141 -13.18 -14.62 -33.60
CA GLN A 141 -12.90 -14.97 -32.21
C GLN A 141 -12.59 -13.71 -31.40
N ARG A 142 -12.95 -13.69 -30.13
CA ARG A 142 -12.56 -12.61 -29.20
C ARG A 142 -11.33 -13.01 -28.39
N PRO A 143 -10.41 -12.07 -28.07
CA PRO A 143 -9.31 -12.37 -27.17
C PRO A 143 -9.83 -12.66 -25.76
N HIS A 144 -9.15 -13.55 -25.04
CA HIS A 144 -9.42 -13.75 -23.62
C HIS A 144 -9.02 -12.49 -22.83
N PRO A 145 -9.75 -12.07 -21.78
CA PRO A 145 -9.44 -10.87 -21.00
C PRO A 145 -7.99 -10.81 -20.51
N THR A 146 -7.44 -11.93 -20.02
CA THR A 146 -6.05 -12.03 -19.58
C THR A 146 -5.05 -11.80 -20.72
N THR A 147 -5.27 -12.44 -21.88
CA THR A 147 -4.40 -12.28 -23.06
C THR A 147 -4.44 -10.85 -23.58
N TRP A 148 -5.63 -10.25 -23.58
CA TRP A 148 -5.78 -8.85 -23.96
C TRP A 148 -5.12 -7.90 -22.95
N GLY A 149 -5.26 -8.18 -21.65
CA GLY A 149 -4.56 -7.45 -20.59
C GLY A 149 -3.04 -7.49 -20.75
N MET A 150 -2.46 -8.66 -21.07
CA MET A 150 -1.02 -8.79 -21.35
C MET A 150 -0.58 -7.95 -22.56
N PHE A 151 -1.37 -7.93 -23.63
CA PHE A 151 -1.10 -7.09 -24.79
C PHE A 151 -1.08 -5.60 -24.45
N LEU A 152 -2.07 -5.13 -23.69
CA LEU A 152 -2.18 -3.74 -23.25
C LEU A 152 -0.98 -3.30 -22.40
N LEU A 153 -0.61 -4.11 -21.40
CA LEU A 153 0.58 -3.89 -20.58
C LEU A 153 1.85 -3.82 -21.44
N SER A 154 1.98 -4.72 -22.42
CA SER A 154 3.14 -4.75 -23.32
C SER A 154 3.21 -3.54 -24.26
N CYS A 155 2.09 -2.83 -24.47
CA CYS A 155 2.04 -1.60 -25.25
C CYS A 155 2.24 -0.34 -24.39
N GLY A 156 2.53 -0.48 -23.09
CA GLY A 156 2.56 0.64 -22.15
C GLY A 156 1.20 1.31 -21.94
N GLN A 157 0.12 0.70 -22.46
CA GLN A 157 -1.24 1.15 -22.25
C GLN A 157 -1.78 0.38 -21.05
N HIS A 158 -1.59 0.92 -19.85
CA HIS A 158 -2.28 0.38 -18.69
C HIS A 158 -3.79 0.48 -18.94
N PRO A 159 -4.58 -0.59 -18.71
CA PRO A 159 -6.02 -0.47 -18.69
C PRO A 159 -6.36 0.71 -17.78
N ARG A 160 -7.03 1.73 -18.32
CA ARG A 160 -7.37 2.91 -17.53
C ARG A 160 -8.49 2.48 -16.60
N TYR A 161 -8.12 1.98 -15.42
CA TYR A 161 -9.05 1.65 -14.36
C TYR A 161 -9.70 2.97 -13.93
N ALA A 162 -10.90 3.24 -14.44
CA ALA A 162 -11.72 4.32 -13.94
C ALA A 162 -12.19 3.89 -12.55
N LEU A 163 -11.45 4.29 -11.51
CA LEU A 163 -11.95 4.29 -10.16
C LEU A 163 -13.19 5.20 -10.17
N LYS A 164 -14.39 4.62 -10.21
CA LYS A 164 -15.57 5.35 -9.79
C LYS A 164 -15.38 5.58 -8.31
N ASN A 165 -15.25 6.85 -7.94
CA ASN A 165 -15.16 7.31 -6.56
C ASN A 165 -16.08 6.49 -5.65
N ILE A 166 -15.50 5.76 -4.71
CA ILE A 166 -16.15 5.26 -3.50
C ILE A 166 -15.34 5.82 -2.35
#